data_AF-A0A536PXH5-F1
#
_entry.id   AF-A0A536PXH5-F1
#
_cell.length_a   1.000
_cell.length_b   1.000
_cell.length_c   1.000
_cell.angle_alpha   90.00
_cell.angle_beta   90.00
_cell.angle_gamma   90.00
#
_symmetry.space_group_name_H-M   'P 1'
#
loop_
_entity.id
_entity.type
_entity.pdbx_description
1 polymer ?
#
loop_
_entity_poly.entity_id
_entity_poly.type
_entity_poly.pdbx_seq_one_letter_code
_entity_poly.pdbx_strand_id
1 'polypeptide(L)' 'AGDFAGALRIIESGDAYVNVHTVNFPGGEIRGEVKSED' A
#
# COMPACT_ATOMS: atom_id res chain seq x y z
N ALA A 1 -11.41 1.35 10.40
CA ALA A 1 -10.41 0.52 9.70
C ALA A 1 -10.73 -0.93 10.03
N GLY A 2 -11.22 -1.70 9.06
CA GLY A 2 -11.70 -3.07 9.29
C GLY A 2 -12.69 -3.53 8.22
N ASP A 3 -13.22 -2.58 7.46
CA ASP A 3 -14.01 -2.79 6.26
C ASP A 3 -13.26 -2.29 5.01
N PHE A 4 -13.72 -2.74 3.84
CA PHE A 4 -13.13 -2.36 2.55
C PHE A 4 -13.16 -0.84 2.31
N ALA A 5 -14.27 -0.18 2.67
CA ALA A 5 -14.40 1.28 2.57
C ALA A 5 -13.39 2.02 3.46
N GLY A 6 -13.02 1.46 4.61
CA GLY A 6 -11.95 1.99 5.44
C GLY A 6 -10.57 1.82 4.80
N ALA A 7 -10.31 0.70 4.12
CA ALA A 7 -9.06 0.48 3.40
C ALA A 7 -8.88 1.45 2.23
N LEU A 8 -9.94 1.70 1.45
CA LEU A 8 -9.88 2.66 0.34
C LEU A 8 -9.53 4.08 0.83
N ARG A 9 -10.16 4.53 1.91
CA ARG A 9 -9.88 5.85 2.49
C ARG A 9 -8.42 6.02 2.93
N ILE A 10 -7.77 4.98 3.43
CA ILE A 10 -6.35 5.00 3.81
C ILE A 10 -5.45 5.14 2.58
N ILE A 11 -5.83 4.52 1.46
CA ILE A 11 -5.10 4.65 0.20
C ILE A 11 -5.26 6.07 -0.36
N GLU A 12 -6.50 6.58 -0.39
CA GLU A 12 -6.81 7.94 -0.87
C GLU A 12 -6.14 9.03 -0.04
N SER A 13 -6.00 8.83 1.28
CA SER A 13 -5.32 9.78 2.17
C SER A 13 -3.79 9.74 2.08
N GLY A 14 -3.21 8.77 1.37
CA GLY A 14 -1.75 8.65 1.26
C GLY A 14 -1.08 8.15 2.54
N ASP A 15 -1.82 7.38 3.36
CA ASP A 15 -1.32 6.76 4.59
C ASP A 15 -1.05 5.25 4.43
N ALA A 16 -1.08 4.75 3.19
CA ALA A 16 -0.92 3.34 2.89
C ALA A 16 0.57 2.95 2.72
N TYR A 17 1.00 1.86 3.35
CA TYR A 17 2.28 1.21 3.04
C TYR A 17 2.04 0.01 2.12
N VAL A 18 2.88 -0.13 1.09
CA VAL A 18 2.79 -1.21 0.10
C VAL A 18 4.10 -1.98 0.03
N ASN A 19 3.97 -3.31 -0.05
CA ASN A 19 5.05 -4.24 -0.38
C ASN A 19 4.61 -5.10 -1.56
N VAL A 20 5.36 -5.04 -2.66
CA VAL A 20 5.09 -5.81 -3.89
C VAL A 20 6.01 -7.02 -3.92
N HIS A 21 5.45 -8.20 -4.13
CA HIS A 21 6.17 -9.46 -4.16
C HIS A 21 6.15 -10.08 -5.55
N THR A 22 7.23 -10.76 -5.94
CA THR A 22 7.27 -11.61 -7.12
C THR A 22 7.79 -12.99 -6.76
N VAL A 23 7.70 -13.93 -7.70
CA VAL A 23 8.22 -15.30 -7.52
C VAL A 23 9.73 -15.28 -7.26
N ASN A 24 10.47 -14.41 -7.94
CA ASN A 24 11.92 -14.30 -7.78
C ASN A 24 12.32 -13.58 -6.49
N PHE A 25 11.46 -12.71 -5.96
CA PHE A 25 11.70 -11.93 -4.75
C PHE A 25 10.52 -12.04 -3.76
N PRO A 26 10.34 -13.21 -3.12
CA PRO A 26 9.20 -13.46 -2.23
C PRO A 26 9.27 -12.63 -0.93
N GLY A 27 10.43 -12.09 -0.57
CA GLY A 27 10.57 -11.15 0.55
C GLY A 27 10.01 -9.76 0.26
N GLY A 28 9.73 -9.43 -1.00
CA GLY A 28 9.31 -8.10 -1.44
C GLY A 28 10.36 -7.49 -2.37
N GLU A 29 9.95 -7.23 -3.61
CA GLU A 29 10.76 -6.62 -4.66
C GLU A 29 10.73 -5.08 -4.59
N ILE A 30 9.56 -4.50 -4.27
CA ILE A 30 9.36 -3.05 -4.15
C ILE A 30 8.62 -2.74 -2.86
N ARG A 31 9.08 -1.72 -2.13
CA ARG A 31 8.50 -1.29 -0.85
C ARG A 31 8.44 0.22 -0.78
N GLY A 32 7.38 0.75 -0.18
CA GLY A 32 7.24 2.19 0.01
C GLY A 32 5.92 2.59 0.62
N GLU A 33 5.83 3.87 0.94
CA GLU A 33 4.60 4.53 1.36
C GLU A 33 3.95 5.16 0.12
N VAL A 34 2.63 5.01 -0.02
CA VAL A 34 1.83 5.67 -1.05
C VAL A 34 1.61 7.09 -0.56
N LYS A 35 2.02 8.08 -1.36
CA LYS A 35 1.75 9.48 -1.08
C LYS A 35 0.67 9.99 -2.03
N SER A 36 -0.29 10.73 -1.50
CA SER A 36 -1.13 11.59 -2.30
C SER A 36 -0.28 12.79 -2.72
N GLU A 37 -0.22 13.07 -4.01
CA GLU A 37 0.33 14.35 -4.49
C GLU A 37 -0.61 15.47 -4.04
N ASP A 38 -0.06 16.62 -3.63
CA ASP A 38 -0.84 17.83 -3.31
C ASP A 38 -1.60 18.37 -4.53
#